data_AF-X1NP71-F1
#
_entry.id   AF-X1NP71-F1
#
_cell.length_a   1.000
_cell.length_b   1.000
_cell.length_c   1.000
_cell.angle_alpha   90.00
_cell.angle_beta   90.00
_cell.angle_gamma   90.00
#
_symmetry.space_group_name_H-M   'P 1'
#
loop_
_entity.id
_entity.type
_entity.pdbx_description
1 polymer ?
#
loop_
_entity_poly.entity_id
_entity_poly.type
_entity_poly.pdbx_seq_one_letter_code
_entity_poly.pdbx_strand_id
1 'polypeptide(L)' 'LPGRLTIAVVNFPPRQIADFISEVLVLGVVLDNDEVVLVQPDSDVPPGKRIL' A
#
# COMPACT_ATOMS: atom_id res chain seq x y z
N LEU A 1 0.70 10.72 -2.30
CA LEU A 1 0.39 11.55 -1.11
C LEU A 1 1.68 11.73 -0.31
N PRO A 2 2.36 12.87 -0.43
CA PRO A 2 3.57 13.13 0.34
C PRO A 2 3.28 13.09 1.85
N GLY A 3 4.12 12.39 2.62
CA GLY A 3 4.04 12.34 4.09
C GLY A 3 2.97 11.42 4.68
N ARG A 4 2.18 10.71 3.87
CA ARG A 4 1.15 9.78 4.38
C ARG A 4 1.73 8.38 4.62
N LEU A 5 1.46 7.81 5.80
CA LEU A 5 1.73 6.40 6.08
C LEU A 5 0.74 5.49 5.34
N THR A 6 1.22 4.34 4.89
CA THR A 6 0.39 3.31 4.26
C THR A 6 0.92 1.92 4.60
N ILE A 7 0.11 0.92 4.28
CA ILE A 7 0.45 -0.49 4.43
C ILE A 7 0.70 -1.08 3.05
N ALA A 8 1.76 -1.89 2.91
CA ALA A 8 2.03 -2.60 1.67
C ALA A 8 2.58 -4.01 1.93
N VAL A 9 2.31 -4.93 0.99
CA VAL A 9 3.02 -6.19 0.88
C VAL A 9 4.31 -5.95 0.11
N VAL A 10 5.44 -6.33 0.71
CA VAL A 10 6.79 -6.00 0.20
C VAL A 10 7.57 -7.21 -0.34
N ASN A 11 6.99 -8.40 -0.33
CA ASN A 11 7.66 -9.65 -0.70
C ASN A 11 7.03 -10.33 -1.93
N PHE A 12 6.18 -9.64 -2.67
CA PHE A 12 5.71 -10.16 -3.95
C PHE A 12 6.78 -9.99 -5.03
N PRO A 13 6.82 -10.90 -6.01
CA PRO A 13 7.62 -10.67 -7.21
C PRO A 13 7.25 -9.31 -7.84
N PRO A 14 8.21 -8.57 -8.41
CA PRO A 14 7.93 -7.31 -9.08
C PRO A 14 6.88 -7.47 -10.18
N ARG A 15 5.95 -6.52 -10.27
CA ARG A 15 4.84 -6.53 -11.23
C ARG A 15 5.04 -5.45 -12.29
N GLN A 16 5.08 -5.85 -13.56
CA GLN A 16 5.02 -4.92 -14.69
C GLN A 16 3.63 -4.29 -14.80
N ILE A 17 3.56 -2.96 -14.84
CA ILE A 17 2.36 -2.15 -15.06
C ILE A 17 2.69 -1.15 -16.16
N ALA A 18 2.20 -1.37 -17.38
CA ALA A 18 2.59 -0.59 -18.55
C ALA A 18 4.12 -0.53 -18.71
N ASP A 19 4.74 0.65 -18.53
CA ASP A 19 6.17 0.93 -18.58
C ASP A 19 6.85 1.00 -17.19
N PHE A 20 6.11 0.72 -16.12
CA PHE A 20 6.56 0.80 -14.73
C PHE A 20 6.69 -0.59 -14.07
N ILE A 21 7.73 -0.77 -13.25
CA ILE A 21 7.89 -1.96 -12.40
C ILE A 21 7.46 -1.60 -10.97
N SER A 22 6.41 -2.24 -10.49
CA SER A 22 5.94 -2.13 -9.11
C SER A 22 6.58 -3.21 -8.23
N GLU A 23 7.30 -2.81 -7.19
CA GLU A 23 7.98 -3.74 -6.25
C GLU A 23 7.13 -4.04 -5.00
N VAL A 24 6.02 -3.34 -4.81
CA VAL A 24 5.17 -3.45 -3.61
C VAL A 24 3.69 -3.37 -3.97
N LEU A 25 2.83 -4.05 -3.21
CA LEU A 25 1.38 -3.89 -3.30
C LEU A 25 0.87 -3.05 -2.13
N VAL A 26 0.46 -1.81 -2.40
CA VAL A 26 -0.20 -0.95 -1.40
C VAL A 26 -1.61 -1.48 -1.12
N LEU A 27 -1.98 -1.62 0.16
CA LEU A 27 -3.27 -2.15 0.57
C LEU A 27 -4.34 -1.06 0.61
N GLY A 28 -5.52 -1.40 0.10
CA GLY A 28 -6.71 -0.58 0.14
C GLY A 28 -7.97 -1.42 0.19
N VAL A 29 -9.06 -0.81 0.63
CA VAL A 29 -10.41 -1.39 0.63
C VAL A 29 -11.17 -0.84 -0.58
N VAL A 30 -11.74 -1.73 -1.38
CA VAL A 30 -12.61 -1.37 -2.50
C VAL A 30 -14.03 -1.16 -1.98
N LEU A 31 -14.62 -0.02 -2.31
CA LEU A 31 -15.99 0.35 -1.96
C LEU A 31 -16.98 -0.01 -3.08
N ASP A 32 -18.28 0.13 -2.81
CA ASP A 32 -19.36 -0.26 -3.73
C ASP A 32 -19.35 0.50 -5.08
N ASN A 33 -18.66 1.64 -5.16
CA ASN A 33 -18.51 2.47 -6.36
C ASN A 33 -17.15 2.30 -7.06
N ASP A 34 -16.44 1.19 -6.80
CA ASP A 34 -15.08 0.91 -7.27
C ASP A 34 -14.01 1.91 -6.78
N GLU A 35 -14.34 2.80 -5.82
CA GLU A 35 -13.35 3.65 -5.17
C GLU A 35 -12.48 2.84 -4.22
N VAL A 36 -11.23 3.27 -4.06
CA VAL A 36 -10.25 2.60 -3.20
C VAL A 36 -9.85 3.53 -2.05
N VAL A 37 -10.06 3.06 -0.82
CA VAL A 37 -9.59 3.74 0.40
C VAL A 37 -8.31 3.06 0.89
N LEU A 38 -7.24 3.83 1.04
CA LEU A 38 -5.95 3.30 1.52
C LEU A 38 -6.02 2.89 2.99
N VAL A 39 -5.47 1.72 3.31
CA VAL A 39 -5.26 1.29 4.68
C VAL A 39 -4.05 2.04 5.26
N GLN A 40 -4.21 2.55 6.48
CA GLN A 40 -3.17 3.24 7.22
C GLN A 40 -3.25 2.83 8.70
N PRO A 41 -2.14 2.92 9.45
CA PRO A 41 -2.17 2.76 10.90
C PRO A 41 -2.95 3.92 11.56
N ASP A 42 -3.62 3.64 12.67
CA ASP A 42 -4.37 4.65 13.44
C ASP A 42 -3.47 5.67 14.16
N SER A 43 -2.17 5.38 14.29
CA SER A 43 -1.17 6.22 14.94
C SER A 43 0.09 6.30 14.08
N ASP A 44 0.92 7.32 14.34
CA ASP A 44 2.24 7.41 13.71
C ASP A 44 3.11 6.23 14.19
N VAL A 45 3.72 5.53 13.23
CA VAL A 45 4.57 4.38 13.48
C VAL A 45 5.81 4.48 12.60
N PRO A 46 6.98 4.01 13.08
CA PRO A 46 8.18 4.00 12.25
C PRO A 46 7.97 3.24 10.93
N PRO A 47 8.41 3.76 9.78
CA PRO A 47 8.33 3.04 8.51
C PRO A 47 9.05 1.69 8.55
N GLY A 48 8.52 0.70 7.84
CA GLY A 48 9.10 -0.65 7.72
C GLY A 48 8.78 -1.61 8.86
N LYS A 49 7.93 -1.22 9.82
CA LYS A 49 7.44 -2.16 10.84
C LYS A 49 6.53 -3.22 10.22
N ARG A 50 6.71 -4.47 10.67
CA ARG A 50 5.90 -5.61 10.24
C ARG A 50 4.51 -5.53 10.87
N ILE A 51 3.50 -5.82 10.07
CA ILE A 51 2.12 -6.01 10.55
C ILE A 51 2.01 -7.42 11.13
N LEU A 52 1.42 -7.49 12.32
CA LEU A 52 1.17 -8.73 13.06
C LEU A 52 -0.18 -9.33 12.68
#